data_AF-A0A447I778-F1
#
_entry.id   AF-A0A447I778-F1
#
_cell.length_a   1.000
_cell.length_b   1.000
_cell.length_c   1.000
_cell.angle_alpha   90.00
_cell.angle_beta   90.00
_cell.angle_gamma   90.00
#
_symmetry.space_group_name_H-M   'P 1'
#
loop_
_entity.id
_entity.type
_entity.pdbx_description
1 polymer ?
#
loop_
_entity_poly.entity_id
_entity_poly.type
_entity_poly.pdbx_seq_one_letter_code
_entity_poly.pdbx_strand_id
1 'polypeptide(L)'
;MRQGSQGIVGSFFHAPQQGQLEILDDVLIVVGDDGIIAAVLSPDHPDRMREEIRLSDRLHRLPQYQFGLPGLVDLHVHAPQYPQLGLALDEPLEVWLGKYTFPLEAKYADLDFARRRYGVLVDDLIANGTTTALYFATQDREASKLLADICIDKGQRALVGKVVMDDPAACPDDYRDMSAEEAVADTRDVIAHIRNHPRNRSGRVLPVITPRFIPSCTDAALAGLGALAAECDCHVQTHCSESDWAHHHVLERFGITDAAALDGFGLLTGKTILAHSNFLTDADMDRLIARGAGVAHCALSNIYFANAVFPLRHALEKGVHVGLGTDISGGPSASMFSACLTSVQSSRLLEDGVDPARPAPERGRANSAIDLVTAFHLATAGGGVALDLPIGVLAPGYHFDAMAVDTSAEDGAIRLFGGESPGDIFQKIIYGATRANIANVWIDGVPVRVRPTAAATVEPLPAT
;
A
#
# COMPACT_ATOMS: atom_id res chain seq x y z
N MET A 1 12.91 -4.86 -23.47
CA MET A 1 13.37 -3.82 -24.43
C MET A 1 13.13 -2.48 -23.74
N ARG A 2 14.11 -1.57 -23.71
CA ARG A 2 13.87 -0.22 -23.16
C ARG A 2 12.92 0.49 -24.12
N GLN A 3 11.70 0.78 -23.69
CA GLN A 3 10.83 1.70 -24.41
C GLN A 3 11.50 3.07 -24.32
N GLY A 4 11.80 3.70 -25.46
CA GLY A 4 12.32 5.06 -25.45
C GLY A 4 11.30 6.01 -24.82
N SER A 5 11.71 7.24 -24.49
CA SER A 5 10.84 8.25 -23.88
C SER A 5 9.43 8.30 -24.49
N GLN A 6 8.41 8.46 -23.67
CA GLN A 6 7.00 8.50 -24.08
C GLN A 6 6.30 9.71 -23.47
N GLY A 7 5.07 9.99 -23.90
CA GLY A 7 4.25 11.01 -23.27
C GLY A 7 2.81 10.59 -23.11
N ILE A 8 2.18 11.10 -22.05
CA ILE A 8 0.77 10.88 -21.77
C ILE A 8 0.10 12.25 -21.71
N VAL A 9 -0.94 12.45 -22.50
CA VAL A 9 -1.76 13.67 -22.51
C VAL A 9 -3.12 13.36 -21.91
N GLY A 10 -3.58 14.20 -20.98
CA GLY A 10 -4.92 14.10 -20.41
C GLY A 10 -5.07 14.96 -19.16
N SER A 11 -6.21 14.82 -18.49
CA SER A 11 -6.45 15.48 -17.20
C SER A 11 -6.18 14.50 -16.06
N PHE A 12 -5.45 14.96 -15.05
CA PHE A 12 -5.02 14.13 -13.92
C PHE A 12 -5.42 14.76 -12.58
N PHE A 13 -5.66 13.91 -11.58
CA PHE A 13 -5.77 14.32 -10.19
C PHE A 13 -4.65 13.70 -9.37
N HIS A 14 -3.97 14.49 -8.55
CA HIS A 14 -3.03 14.00 -7.54
C HIS A 14 -3.10 14.85 -6.27
N ALA A 15 -2.65 14.30 -5.15
CA ALA A 15 -2.61 14.99 -3.87
C ALA A 15 -1.18 14.95 -3.31
N PRO A 16 -0.27 15.81 -3.80
CA PRO A 16 1.14 15.77 -3.38
C PRO A 16 1.35 16.19 -1.92
N GLN A 17 0.42 16.97 -1.36
CA GLN A 17 0.42 17.41 0.03
C GLN A 17 -0.90 17.04 0.71
N GLN A 18 -0.84 16.82 2.03
CA GLN A 18 -2.02 16.51 2.83
C GLN A 18 -3.11 17.60 2.67
N GLY A 19 -4.34 17.19 2.38
CA GLY A 19 -5.49 18.09 2.25
C GLY A 19 -5.49 18.97 0.99
N GLN A 20 -4.52 18.80 0.08
CA GLN A 20 -4.44 19.58 -1.16
C GLN A 20 -4.62 18.67 -2.38
N LEU A 21 -5.69 18.92 -3.14
CA LEU A 21 -5.93 18.28 -4.42
C LEU A 21 -5.44 19.19 -5.54
N GLU A 22 -4.52 18.69 -6.36
CA GLU A 22 -4.07 19.35 -7.58
C GLU A 22 -4.74 18.71 -8.80
N ILE A 23 -5.30 19.56 -9.66
CA ILE A 23 -5.96 19.17 -10.91
C ILE A 23 -5.05 19.61 -12.05
N LEU A 24 -4.45 18.65 -12.72
CA LEU A 24 -3.58 18.89 -13.87
C LEU A 24 -4.42 18.75 -15.14
N ASP A 25 -4.99 19.85 -15.62
CA ASP A 25 -5.94 19.82 -16.73
C ASP A 25 -5.25 19.85 -18.10
N ASP A 26 -5.60 18.88 -18.96
CA ASP A 26 -5.01 18.64 -20.28
C ASP A 26 -3.48 18.83 -20.28
N VAL A 27 -2.74 18.17 -19.39
CA VAL A 27 -1.28 18.29 -19.36
C VAL A 27 -0.62 17.22 -20.23
N LEU A 28 0.59 17.49 -20.72
CA LEU A 28 1.51 16.48 -21.26
C LEU A 28 2.51 16.07 -20.18
N ILE A 29 2.45 14.82 -19.72
CA ILE A 29 3.47 14.22 -18.87
C ILE A 29 4.49 13.50 -19.77
N VAL A 30 5.74 13.95 -19.75
CA VAL A 30 6.86 13.33 -20.49
C VAL A 30 7.59 12.38 -19.55
N VAL A 31 7.72 11.13 -19.97
CA VAL A 31 8.38 10.06 -19.20
C VAL A 31 9.66 9.63 -19.92
N GLY A 32 10.77 9.58 -19.18
CA GLY A 32 12.06 9.09 -19.64
C GLY A 32 12.06 7.59 -19.96
N ASP A 33 13.14 7.10 -20.58
CA ASP A 33 13.33 5.66 -20.82
C ASP A 33 13.69 4.87 -19.55
N ASP A 34 14.01 5.59 -18.48
CA ASP A 34 14.18 5.11 -17.11
C ASP A 34 12.85 5.03 -16.33
N GLY A 35 11.74 5.47 -16.92
CA GLY A 35 10.42 5.49 -16.29
C GLY A 35 10.18 6.66 -15.35
N ILE A 36 11.11 7.62 -15.27
CA ILE A 36 11.01 8.82 -14.45
C ILE A 36 10.29 9.92 -15.23
N ILE A 37 9.41 10.67 -14.57
CA ILE A 37 8.77 11.85 -15.12
C ILE A 37 9.86 12.91 -15.35
N ALA A 38 10.05 13.30 -16.60
CA ALA A 38 11.00 14.34 -17.00
C ALA A 38 10.37 15.73 -16.97
N ALA A 39 9.09 15.84 -17.34
CA ALA A 39 8.36 17.10 -17.37
C ALA A 39 6.84 16.89 -17.26
N VAL A 40 6.16 17.90 -16.71
CA VAL A 40 4.69 18.04 -16.76
C VAL A 40 4.40 19.39 -17.38
N LEU A 41 3.84 19.39 -18.60
CA LEU A 41 3.70 20.58 -19.44
C LEU A 41 2.23 20.96 -19.59
N SER A 42 1.86 22.17 -19.18
CA SER A 42 0.53 22.74 -19.38
C SER A 42 0.21 23.02 -20.87
N PRO A 43 -1.06 23.23 -21.25
CA PRO A 43 -1.46 23.62 -22.61
C PRO A 43 -0.72 24.82 -23.19
N ASP A 44 -0.39 25.80 -22.36
CA ASP A 44 0.30 27.03 -22.74
C ASP A 44 1.83 26.95 -22.62
N HIS A 45 2.39 25.82 -22.19
CA HIS A 45 3.83 25.67 -22.01
C HIS A 45 4.57 25.74 -23.38
N PRO A 46 5.62 26.58 -23.53
CA PRO A 46 6.27 26.84 -24.82
C PRO A 46 6.88 25.60 -25.49
N ASP A 47 7.33 24.63 -24.69
CA ASP A 47 7.93 23.40 -25.19
C ASP A 47 6.91 22.28 -25.51
N ARG A 48 5.62 22.42 -25.15
CA ARG A 48 4.63 21.34 -25.31
C ARG A 48 4.56 20.84 -26.75
N MET A 49 4.38 21.76 -27.70
CA MET A 49 4.28 21.41 -29.13
C MET A 49 5.54 20.69 -29.62
N ARG A 50 6.72 21.12 -29.17
CA ARG A 50 8.00 20.48 -29.54
C ARG A 50 8.03 19.05 -29.00
N GLU A 51 7.64 18.83 -27.76
CA GLU A 51 7.61 17.51 -27.14
C GLU A 51 6.57 16.58 -27.78
N GLU A 52 5.37 17.06 -28.08
CA GLU A 52 4.35 16.28 -28.79
C GLU A 52 4.87 15.80 -30.17
N ILE A 53 5.53 16.69 -30.94
CA ILE A 53 6.15 16.33 -32.23
C ILE A 53 7.29 15.33 -32.05
N ARG A 54 8.14 15.53 -31.02
CA ARG A 54 9.28 14.64 -30.74
C ARG A 54 8.84 13.23 -30.35
N LEU A 55 7.77 13.13 -29.57
CA LEU A 55 7.23 11.86 -29.08
C LEU A 55 6.42 11.14 -30.14
N SER A 56 5.67 11.86 -30.97
CA SER A 56 4.94 11.35 -32.15
C SER A 56 4.11 10.08 -31.85
N ASP A 57 4.61 8.90 -32.24
CA ASP A 57 3.96 7.59 -32.09
C ASP A 57 3.98 7.05 -30.65
N ARG A 58 4.80 7.67 -29.77
CA ARG A 58 4.90 7.37 -28.34
C ARG A 58 4.10 8.32 -27.46
N LEU A 59 3.15 9.05 -28.07
CA LEU A 59 2.21 9.92 -27.39
C LEU A 59 0.88 9.18 -27.18
N HIS A 60 0.49 9.02 -25.92
CA HIS A 60 -0.78 8.42 -25.53
C HIS A 60 -1.74 9.52 -25.07
N ARG A 61 -2.88 9.68 -25.75
CA ARG A 61 -3.91 10.65 -25.33
C ARG A 61 -5.05 9.93 -24.63
N LEU A 62 -5.31 10.30 -23.38
CA LEU A 62 -6.48 9.82 -22.64
C LEU A 62 -7.74 10.45 -23.25
N PRO A 63 -8.81 9.67 -23.47
CA PRO A 63 -10.12 10.22 -23.82
C PRO A 63 -10.65 11.18 -22.73
N GLN A 64 -11.56 12.08 -23.09
CA GLN A 64 -12.13 13.07 -22.15
C GLN A 64 -12.88 12.45 -20.94
N TYR A 65 -13.32 11.21 -21.05
CA TYR A 65 -13.97 10.45 -19.98
C TYR A 65 -12.99 9.58 -19.17
N GLN A 66 -11.69 9.69 -19.45
CA GLN A 66 -10.63 9.05 -18.68
C GLN A 66 -9.80 10.09 -17.93
N PHE A 67 -9.64 9.87 -16.63
CA PHE A 67 -8.85 10.72 -15.76
C PHE A 67 -7.67 9.94 -15.21
N GLY A 68 -6.49 10.54 -15.25
CA GLY A 68 -5.29 9.92 -14.69
C GLY A 68 -5.17 10.16 -13.18
N LEU A 69 -4.68 9.16 -12.45
CA LEU A 69 -4.34 9.23 -11.03
C LEU A 69 -2.92 8.65 -10.84
N PRO A 70 -2.15 9.10 -9.82
CA PRO A 70 -1.01 8.32 -9.36
C PRO A 70 -1.43 6.88 -9.04
N GLY A 71 -0.50 5.96 -9.25
CA GLY A 71 -0.67 4.57 -8.86
C GLY A 71 -0.84 4.46 -7.35
N LEU A 72 -1.71 3.55 -6.91
CA LEU A 72 -1.99 3.36 -5.50
C LEU A 72 -0.83 2.60 -4.84
N VAL A 73 -0.54 2.96 -3.59
CA VAL A 73 0.54 2.43 -2.76
C VAL A 73 -0.08 1.71 -1.56
N ASP A 74 0.01 0.38 -1.55
CA ASP A 74 -0.45 -0.46 -0.44
C ASP A 74 0.72 -0.77 0.50
N LEU A 75 0.70 -0.19 1.70
CA LEU A 75 1.77 -0.34 2.68
C LEU A 75 1.69 -1.64 3.50
N HIS A 76 0.64 -2.44 3.35
CA HIS A 76 0.54 -3.66 4.14
C HIS A 76 -0.43 -4.66 3.52
N VAL A 77 0.10 -5.77 3.04
CA VAL A 77 -0.69 -6.87 2.47
C VAL A 77 -0.02 -8.22 2.73
N HIS A 78 -0.76 -9.20 3.26
CA HIS A 78 -0.27 -10.58 3.36
C HIS A 78 -0.60 -11.33 2.08
N ALA A 79 0.43 -11.50 1.24
CA ALA A 79 0.29 -12.24 0.01
C ALA A 79 -0.26 -13.66 0.18
N PRO A 80 0.17 -14.46 1.18
CA PRO A 80 -0.28 -15.85 1.26
C PRO A 80 -1.73 -16.00 1.70
N GLN A 81 -2.31 -14.95 2.29
CA GLN A 81 -3.67 -14.95 2.82
C GLN A 81 -4.73 -14.63 1.76
N TYR A 82 -4.34 -14.26 0.54
CA TYR A 82 -5.32 -13.96 -0.52
C TYR A 82 -6.42 -15.03 -0.73
N PRO A 83 -6.13 -16.36 -0.65
CA PRO A 83 -7.17 -17.39 -0.77
C PRO A 83 -8.23 -17.40 0.33
N GLN A 84 -7.98 -16.77 1.49
CA GLN A 84 -8.94 -16.69 2.60
C GLN A 84 -9.62 -15.31 2.69
N LEU A 85 -9.43 -14.43 1.70
CA LEU A 85 -10.08 -13.13 1.62
C LEU A 85 -11.60 -13.25 1.83
N GLY A 86 -12.11 -12.62 2.90
CA GLY A 86 -13.54 -12.65 3.26
C GLY A 86 -14.01 -13.87 4.06
N LEU A 87 -13.11 -14.67 4.63
CA LEU A 87 -13.45 -15.86 5.42
C LEU A 87 -13.27 -15.63 6.94
N ALA A 88 -14.30 -15.98 7.71
CA ALA A 88 -14.28 -16.10 9.18
C ALA A 88 -13.86 -14.84 9.96
N LEU A 89 -14.29 -13.66 9.49
CA LEU A 89 -13.98 -12.36 10.11
C LEU A 89 -14.78 -12.08 11.39
N ASP A 90 -15.62 -13.02 11.81
CA ASP A 90 -16.40 -13.00 13.05
C ASP A 90 -15.69 -13.67 14.24
N GLU A 91 -14.54 -14.30 14.00
CA GLU A 91 -13.70 -14.91 15.04
C GLU A 91 -12.70 -13.90 15.63
N PRO A 92 -12.30 -14.02 16.91
CA PRO A 92 -11.18 -13.26 17.47
C PRO A 92 -9.88 -13.47 16.68
N LEU A 93 -9.01 -12.46 16.64
CA LEU A 93 -7.78 -12.48 15.82
C LEU A 93 -6.91 -13.72 16.09
N GLU A 94 -6.66 -14.05 17.34
CA GLU A 94 -5.83 -15.19 17.73
C GLU A 94 -6.43 -16.54 17.30
N VAL A 95 -7.76 -16.65 17.32
CA VAL A 95 -8.49 -17.85 16.85
C VAL A 95 -8.43 -17.93 15.34
N TRP A 96 -8.64 -16.80 14.67
CA TRP A 96 -8.59 -16.70 13.22
C TRP A 96 -7.20 -17.07 12.67
N LEU A 97 -6.14 -16.57 13.30
CA LEU A 97 -4.75 -16.89 12.95
C LEU A 97 -4.47 -18.40 13.04
N GLY A 98 -4.81 -19.04 14.16
CA GLY A 98 -4.55 -20.45 14.39
C GLY A 98 -5.36 -21.39 13.51
N LYS A 99 -6.62 -21.06 13.24
CA LYS A 99 -7.58 -21.95 12.56
C LYS A 99 -7.56 -21.82 11.04
N TYR A 100 -7.30 -20.62 10.51
CA TYR A 100 -7.39 -20.34 9.07
C TYR A 100 -6.05 -19.93 8.48
N THR A 101 -5.36 -18.97 9.11
CA THR A 101 -4.17 -18.33 8.54
C THR A 101 -2.95 -19.24 8.52
N PHE A 102 -2.46 -19.72 9.67
CA PHE A 102 -1.23 -20.53 9.71
C PHE A 102 -1.32 -21.83 8.87
N PRO A 103 -2.44 -22.59 8.90
CA PRO A 103 -2.59 -23.76 8.05
C PRO A 103 -2.62 -23.45 6.54
N LEU A 104 -3.07 -22.24 6.16
CA LEU A 104 -3.03 -21.81 4.76
C LEU A 104 -1.62 -21.37 4.36
N GLU A 105 -0.98 -20.54 5.18
CA GLU A 105 0.37 -20.03 4.90
C GLU A 105 1.39 -21.18 4.82
N ALA A 106 1.28 -22.21 5.66
CA ALA A 106 2.15 -23.41 5.61
C ALA A 106 2.11 -24.14 4.26
N LYS A 107 1.01 -24.07 3.51
CA LYS A 107 0.88 -24.73 2.19
C LYS A 107 1.78 -24.10 1.12
N TYR A 108 2.30 -22.90 1.34
CA TYR A 108 3.16 -22.22 0.35
C TYR A 108 4.56 -22.82 0.23
N ALA A 109 4.95 -23.75 1.13
CA ALA A 109 6.13 -24.60 0.92
C ALA A 109 6.00 -25.46 -0.36
N ASP A 110 4.77 -25.72 -0.83
CA ASP A 110 4.53 -26.18 -2.20
C ASP A 110 4.59 -24.99 -3.17
N LEU A 111 5.67 -24.92 -3.97
CA LEU A 111 5.89 -23.81 -4.89
C LEU A 111 4.91 -23.77 -6.07
N ASP A 112 4.31 -24.89 -6.46
CA ASP A 112 3.22 -24.89 -7.45
C ASP A 112 1.94 -24.34 -6.84
N PHE A 113 1.72 -24.64 -5.55
CA PHE A 113 0.66 -24.00 -4.79
C PHE A 113 0.88 -22.48 -4.78
N ALA A 114 2.03 -22.03 -4.29
CA ALA A 114 2.40 -20.63 -4.14
C ALA A 114 2.33 -19.85 -5.46
N ARG A 115 2.94 -20.37 -6.53
CA ARG A 115 3.02 -19.72 -7.84
C ARG A 115 1.65 -19.30 -8.36
N ARG A 116 0.65 -20.19 -8.24
CA ARG A 116 -0.70 -19.93 -8.71
C ARG A 116 -1.37 -18.81 -7.92
N ARG A 117 -1.24 -18.78 -6.59
CA ARG A 117 -1.98 -17.83 -5.73
C ARG A 117 -1.32 -16.45 -5.75
N TYR A 118 0.01 -16.38 -5.61
CA TYR A 118 0.75 -15.14 -5.76
C TYR A 118 0.56 -14.53 -7.15
N GLY A 119 0.56 -15.36 -8.20
CA GLY A 119 0.30 -14.89 -9.57
C GLY A 119 -1.05 -14.18 -9.70
N VAL A 120 -2.13 -14.79 -9.18
CA VAL A 120 -3.48 -14.21 -9.24
C VAL A 120 -3.57 -12.94 -8.38
N LEU A 121 -3.01 -12.96 -7.16
CA LEU A 121 -3.01 -11.78 -6.29
C LEU A 121 -2.36 -10.57 -6.97
N VAL A 122 -1.13 -10.73 -7.51
CA VAL A 122 -0.42 -9.60 -8.14
C VAL A 122 -1.18 -9.08 -9.36
N ASP A 123 -1.78 -9.97 -10.16
CA ASP A 123 -2.63 -9.56 -11.28
C ASP A 123 -3.87 -8.77 -10.81
N ASP A 124 -4.48 -9.20 -9.72
CA ASP A 124 -5.67 -8.56 -9.17
C ASP A 124 -5.34 -7.22 -8.50
N LEU A 125 -4.21 -7.09 -7.79
CA LEU A 125 -3.75 -5.83 -7.21
C LEU A 125 -3.41 -4.81 -8.30
N ILE A 126 -2.65 -5.19 -9.33
CA ILE A 126 -2.40 -4.32 -10.50
C ILE A 126 -3.72 -3.93 -11.15
N ALA A 127 -4.66 -4.88 -11.29
CA ALA A 127 -5.96 -4.60 -11.88
C ALA A 127 -6.85 -3.68 -11.05
N ASN A 128 -6.59 -3.54 -9.75
CA ASN A 128 -7.23 -2.60 -8.83
C ASN A 128 -6.44 -1.29 -8.68
N GLY A 129 -5.38 -1.08 -9.49
CA GLY A 129 -4.61 0.18 -9.50
C GLY A 129 -3.47 0.23 -8.49
N THR A 130 -3.22 -0.86 -7.74
CA THR A 130 -2.10 -0.97 -6.81
C THR A 130 -0.80 -1.21 -7.59
N THR A 131 -0.06 -0.11 -7.78
CA THR A 131 1.23 -0.12 -8.50
C THR A 131 2.40 -0.48 -7.60
N THR A 132 2.29 -0.15 -6.32
CA THR A 132 3.30 -0.45 -5.28
C THR A 132 2.65 -1.21 -4.14
N ALA A 133 3.24 -2.33 -3.73
CA ALA A 133 2.76 -3.13 -2.61
C ALA A 133 3.90 -3.57 -1.68
N LEU A 134 3.71 -3.41 -0.37
CA LEU A 134 4.59 -3.90 0.69
C LEU A 134 4.01 -5.22 1.22
N TYR A 135 4.62 -6.33 0.79
CA TYR A 135 4.14 -7.68 1.02
C TYR A 135 4.78 -8.35 2.24
N PHE A 136 3.93 -8.91 3.08
CA PHE A 136 4.25 -10.07 3.90
C PHE A 136 4.13 -11.32 3.01
N ALA A 137 5.23 -12.06 2.85
CA ALA A 137 5.22 -13.40 2.24
C ALA A 137 4.86 -14.45 3.31
N THR A 138 5.53 -15.61 3.30
CA THR A 138 5.45 -16.60 4.38
C THR A 138 6.81 -16.73 5.08
N GLN A 139 6.89 -17.60 6.08
CA GLN A 139 8.20 -17.99 6.62
C GLN A 139 9.04 -18.80 5.62
N ASP A 140 8.43 -19.44 4.63
CA ASP A 140 9.17 -20.24 3.66
C ASP A 140 10.04 -19.36 2.75
N ARG A 141 11.35 -19.67 2.73
CA ARG A 141 12.35 -18.90 1.99
C ARG A 141 12.11 -18.94 0.48
N GLU A 142 11.83 -20.11 -0.08
CA GLU A 142 11.71 -20.28 -1.53
C GLU A 142 10.39 -19.70 -2.05
N ALA A 143 9.31 -19.81 -1.27
CA ALA A 143 8.04 -19.15 -1.55
C ALA A 143 8.19 -17.61 -1.54
N SER A 144 8.99 -17.07 -0.62
CA SER A 144 9.26 -15.63 -0.54
C SER A 144 10.06 -15.12 -1.75
N LYS A 145 11.09 -15.86 -2.19
CA LYS A 145 11.80 -15.56 -3.44
C LYS A 145 10.87 -15.61 -4.66
N LEU A 146 10.00 -16.62 -4.71
CA LEU A 146 9.02 -16.79 -5.77
C LEU A 146 8.05 -15.61 -5.88
N LEU A 147 7.58 -15.07 -4.76
CA LEU A 147 6.74 -13.86 -4.76
C LEU A 147 7.48 -12.67 -5.39
N ALA A 148 8.75 -12.46 -5.02
CA ALA A 148 9.57 -11.41 -5.62
C ALA A 148 9.76 -11.61 -7.14
N ASP A 149 10.05 -12.83 -7.58
CA ASP A 149 10.17 -13.17 -9.00
C ASP A 149 8.87 -12.86 -9.76
N ILE A 150 7.71 -13.17 -9.17
CA ILE A 150 6.39 -12.88 -9.76
C ILE A 150 6.17 -11.36 -9.89
N CYS A 151 6.52 -10.58 -8.86
CA CYS A 151 6.41 -9.12 -8.90
C CYS A 151 7.30 -8.53 -10.01
N ILE A 152 8.54 -9.00 -10.12
CA ILE A 152 9.49 -8.61 -11.17
C ILE A 152 8.91 -8.94 -12.55
N ASP A 153 8.34 -10.13 -12.72
CA ASP A 153 7.85 -10.63 -14.01
C ASP A 153 6.59 -9.95 -14.49
N LYS A 154 5.71 -9.60 -13.55
CA LYS A 154 4.49 -8.82 -13.82
C LYS A 154 4.74 -7.32 -13.86
N GLY A 155 5.95 -6.88 -13.49
CA GLY A 155 6.36 -5.48 -13.52
C GLY A 155 5.80 -4.64 -12.37
N GLN A 156 5.33 -5.24 -11.27
CA GLN A 156 4.85 -4.49 -10.10
C GLN A 156 6.04 -3.87 -9.34
N ARG A 157 5.88 -2.66 -8.82
CA ARG A 157 6.77 -2.17 -7.75
C ARG A 157 6.38 -2.88 -6.46
N ALA A 158 7.36 -3.47 -5.79
CA ALA A 158 7.06 -4.28 -4.62
C ALA A 158 8.18 -4.21 -3.59
N LEU A 159 7.79 -4.34 -2.35
CA LEU A 159 8.70 -4.59 -1.25
C LEU A 159 8.31 -5.96 -0.68
N VAL A 160 9.21 -6.95 -0.73
CA VAL A 160 8.90 -8.34 -0.37
C VAL A 160 9.77 -8.78 0.78
N GLY A 161 9.15 -9.26 1.86
CA GLY A 161 9.88 -9.82 3.00
C GLY A 161 9.41 -11.22 3.38
N LYS A 162 10.37 -12.13 3.55
CA LYS A 162 10.16 -13.40 4.24
C LYS A 162 9.77 -13.08 5.68
N VAL A 163 8.65 -13.64 6.12
CA VAL A 163 8.16 -13.50 7.48
C VAL A 163 9.08 -14.28 8.42
N VAL A 164 9.43 -13.71 9.56
CA VAL A 164 10.13 -14.42 10.63
C VAL A 164 9.20 -14.65 11.80
N MET A 165 9.16 -15.89 12.24
CA MET A 165 8.44 -16.34 13.42
C MET A 165 9.09 -17.62 13.96
N ASP A 166 9.84 -17.52 15.05
CA ASP A 166 10.67 -18.60 15.59
C ASP A 166 10.31 -19.01 17.02
N ASP A 167 9.37 -18.33 17.68
CA ASP A 167 9.04 -18.62 19.08
C ASP A 167 8.22 -19.92 19.19
N PRO A 168 8.77 -21.00 19.78
CA PRO A 168 8.06 -22.27 19.90
C PRO A 168 6.89 -22.23 20.88
N ALA A 169 6.81 -21.21 21.76
CA ALA A 169 5.70 -21.05 22.69
C ALA A 169 4.46 -20.41 22.02
N ALA A 170 4.65 -19.68 20.94
CA ALA A 170 3.59 -18.92 20.26
C ALA A 170 3.26 -19.45 18.85
N CYS A 171 4.20 -20.15 18.21
CA CYS A 171 4.08 -20.54 16.80
C CYS A 171 3.86 -22.05 16.63
N PRO A 172 3.01 -22.48 15.67
CA PRO A 172 2.81 -23.89 15.35
C PRO A 172 4.12 -24.59 14.94
N ASP A 173 4.28 -25.87 15.33
CA ASP A 173 5.47 -26.67 14.98
C ASP A 173 5.68 -26.82 13.46
N ASP A 174 4.60 -26.83 12.69
CA ASP A 174 4.59 -26.99 11.23
C ASP A 174 4.61 -25.66 10.46
N TYR A 175 4.62 -24.53 11.16
CA TYR A 175 4.65 -23.19 10.57
C TYR A 175 5.45 -22.19 11.43
N ARG A 176 6.76 -22.42 11.52
CA ARG A 176 7.74 -21.52 12.16
C ARG A 176 9.15 -21.74 11.61
N ASP A 177 10.00 -20.73 11.76
CA ASP A 177 11.44 -20.89 11.60
C ASP A 177 12.00 -21.85 12.68
N MET A 178 13.01 -22.65 12.34
CA MET A 178 13.56 -23.63 13.28
C MET A 178 14.39 -22.99 14.40
N SER A 179 15.05 -21.86 14.12
CA SER A 179 15.78 -21.06 15.10
C SER A 179 15.97 -19.62 14.62
N ALA A 180 16.34 -18.72 15.53
CA ALA A 180 16.71 -17.35 15.21
C ALA A 180 17.86 -17.25 14.19
N GLU A 181 18.87 -18.13 14.29
CA GLU A 181 20.00 -18.15 13.37
C GLU A 181 19.58 -18.53 11.94
N GLU A 182 18.72 -19.54 11.81
CA GLU A 182 18.17 -19.95 10.51
C GLU A 182 17.29 -18.85 9.92
N ALA A 183 16.41 -18.25 10.73
CA ALA A 183 15.55 -17.15 10.30
C ALA A 183 16.35 -15.99 9.71
N VAL A 184 17.41 -15.54 10.41
CA VAL A 184 18.28 -14.44 9.97
C VAL A 184 19.07 -14.82 8.71
N ALA A 185 19.58 -16.07 8.64
CA ALA A 185 20.30 -16.55 7.46
C ALA A 185 19.40 -16.61 6.21
N ASP A 186 18.16 -17.08 6.37
CA ASP A 186 17.18 -17.14 5.30
C ASP A 186 16.74 -15.74 4.85
N THR A 187 16.48 -14.83 5.78
CA THR A 187 16.17 -13.43 5.44
C THR A 187 17.31 -12.80 4.62
N ARG A 188 18.57 -13.06 5.00
CA ARG A 188 19.75 -12.60 4.25
C ARG A 188 19.81 -13.19 2.84
N ASP A 189 19.46 -14.46 2.68
CA ASP A 189 19.44 -15.11 1.38
C ASP A 189 18.34 -14.54 0.46
N VAL A 190 17.15 -14.26 1.00
CA VAL A 190 16.08 -13.56 0.25
C VAL A 190 16.51 -12.14 -0.15
N ILE A 191 17.16 -11.39 0.75
CA ILE A 191 17.74 -10.07 0.44
C ILE A 191 18.71 -10.18 -0.74
N ALA A 192 19.63 -11.15 -0.70
CA ALA A 192 20.61 -11.38 -1.74
C ALA A 192 19.97 -11.78 -3.07
N HIS A 193 18.94 -12.63 -3.05
CA HIS A 193 18.17 -13.04 -4.23
C HIS A 193 17.55 -11.83 -4.93
N ILE A 194 16.82 -11.00 -4.19
CA ILE A 194 16.09 -9.85 -4.75
C ILE A 194 17.06 -8.80 -5.33
N ARG A 195 18.14 -8.48 -4.60
CA ARG A 195 19.14 -7.47 -5.02
C ARG A 195 19.92 -7.91 -6.24
N ASN A 196 20.26 -9.19 -6.33
CA ASN A 196 21.08 -9.73 -7.42
C ASN A 196 20.24 -10.28 -8.59
N HIS A 197 18.91 -10.19 -8.53
CA HIS A 197 18.06 -10.77 -9.56
C HIS A 197 18.30 -10.07 -10.92
N PRO A 198 18.64 -10.81 -11.99
CA PRO A 198 19.16 -10.24 -13.24
C PRO A 198 18.14 -9.39 -14.02
N ARG A 199 16.85 -9.57 -13.74
CA ARG A 199 15.74 -8.80 -14.32
C ARG A 199 15.28 -7.62 -13.44
N ASN A 200 15.80 -7.49 -12.22
CA ASN A 200 15.45 -6.41 -11.28
C ASN A 200 16.45 -5.24 -11.32
N ARG A 201 17.02 -4.95 -12.50
CA ARG A 201 18.14 -3.99 -12.64
C ARG A 201 17.77 -2.55 -12.28
N SER A 202 16.49 -2.19 -12.39
CA SER A 202 15.98 -0.88 -12.00
C SER A 202 15.75 -0.77 -10.49
N GLY A 203 15.92 -1.85 -9.71
CA GLY A 203 15.63 -1.85 -8.28
C GLY A 203 14.14 -1.65 -7.95
N ARG A 204 13.25 -2.07 -8.86
CA ARG A 204 11.80 -1.91 -8.70
C ARG A 204 11.24 -2.79 -7.57
N VAL A 205 11.82 -3.97 -7.37
CA VAL A 205 11.47 -4.85 -6.25
C VAL A 205 12.56 -4.77 -5.18
N LEU A 206 12.17 -4.45 -3.95
CA LEU A 206 13.08 -4.29 -2.81
C LEU A 206 12.87 -5.39 -1.78
N PRO A 207 13.94 -5.86 -1.10
CA PRO A 207 13.78 -6.78 0.01
C PRO A 207 13.41 -6.04 1.31
N VAL A 208 12.67 -6.72 2.18
CA VAL A 208 12.24 -6.21 3.48
C VAL A 208 12.56 -7.21 4.58
N ILE A 209 12.98 -6.71 5.74
CA ILE A 209 13.10 -7.49 6.96
C ILE A 209 11.75 -7.50 7.66
N THR A 210 11.19 -8.71 7.87
CA THR A 210 9.81 -8.87 8.31
C THR A 210 9.71 -9.79 9.54
N PRO A 211 10.09 -9.35 10.75
CA PRO A 211 9.57 -10.00 11.94
C PRO A 211 8.05 -9.90 11.89
N ARG A 212 7.32 -11.01 11.99
CA ARG A 212 5.86 -10.98 11.82
C ARG A 212 5.25 -9.94 12.76
N PHE A 213 5.57 -10.09 14.03
CA PHE A 213 5.24 -9.23 15.17
C PHE A 213 6.03 -9.74 16.38
N ILE A 214 6.18 -8.91 17.43
CA ILE A 214 6.93 -9.31 18.64
C ILE A 214 6.46 -10.65 19.24
N PRO A 215 5.14 -10.91 19.40
CA PRO A 215 4.66 -12.15 20.03
C PRO A 215 5.09 -13.46 19.36
N SER A 216 5.46 -13.46 18.08
CA SER A 216 5.92 -14.69 17.39
C SER A 216 7.44 -14.82 17.29
N CYS A 217 8.20 -13.86 17.80
CA CYS A 217 9.64 -13.81 17.64
C CYS A 217 10.35 -13.90 18.99
N THR A 218 11.41 -14.71 19.06
CA THR A 218 12.32 -14.69 20.20
C THR A 218 13.14 -13.40 20.20
N ASP A 219 13.69 -13.03 21.37
CA ASP A 219 14.58 -11.87 21.49
C ASP A 219 15.82 -11.99 20.58
N ALA A 220 16.31 -13.22 20.39
CA ALA A 220 17.47 -13.50 19.54
C ALA A 220 17.15 -13.23 18.06
N ALA A 221 15.97 -13.62 17.58
CA ALA A 221 15.52 -13.31 16.23
C ALA A 221 15.34 -11.80 16.04
N LEU A 222 14.66 -11.11 16.97
CA LEU A 222 14.45 -9.67 16.88
C LEU A 222 15.79 -8.90 16.84
N ALA A 223 16.72 -9.24 17.73
CA ALA A 223 18.06 -8.62 17.74
C ALA A 223 18.86 -8.93 16.47
N GLY A 224 18.81 -10.18 15.98
CA GLY A 224 19.50 -10.58 14.76
C GLY A 224 18.96 -9.88 13.51
N LEU A 225 17.64 -9.70 13.42
CA LEU A 225 16.99 -8.96 12.33
C LEU A 225 17.30 -7.46 12.40
N GLY A 226 17.34 -6.86 13.59
CA GLY A 226 17.75 -5.46 13.76
C GLY A 226 19.21 -5.23 13.33
N ALA A 227 20.12 -6.14 13.69
CA ALA A 227 21.50 -6.10 13.21
C ALA A 227 21.58 -6.24 11.68
N LEU A 228 20.79 -7.15 11.09
CA LEU A 228 20.71 -7.35 9.65
C LEU A 228 20.15 -6.11 8.93
N ALA A 229 19.19 -5.40 9.54
CA ALA A 229 18.61 -4.16 8.99
C ALA A 229 19.66 -3.06 8.89
N ALA A 230 20.45 -2.87 9.95
CA ALA A 230 21.56 -1.93 9.95
C ALA A 230 22.67 -2.32 8.95
N GLU A 231 23.00 -3.61 8.85
CA GLU A 231 24.02 -4.11 7.92
C GLU A 231 23.61 -3.92 6.45
N CYS A 232 22.36 -4.25 6.13
CA CYS A 232 21.90 -4.29 4.76
C CYS A 232 21.26 -2.98 4.28
N ASP A 233 20.93 -2.04 5.16
CA ASP A 233 20.14 -0.84 4.85
C ASP A 233 18.80 -1.17 4.16
N CYS A 234 18.14 -2.23 4.66
CA CYS A 234 16.84 -2.70 4.17
C CYS A 234 15.68 -1.99 4.87
N HIS A 235 14.53 -1.93 4.19
CA HIS A 235 13.26 -1.65 4.85
C HIS A 235 12.95 -2.70 5.91
N VAL A 236 12.18 -2.30 6.91
CA VAL A 236 11.62 -3.16 7.95
C VAL A 236 10.10 -3.02 7.92
N GLN A 237 9.38 -4.13 8.08
CA GLN A 237 7.93 -4.10 8.29
C GLN A 237 7.55 -5.05 9.41
N THR A 238 6.59 -4.67 10.24
CA THR A 238 6.05 -5.52 11.31
C THR A 238 4.69 -5.00 11.78
N HIS A 239 3.93 -5.82 12.51
CA HIS A 239 2.74 -5.33 13.19
C HIS A 239 3.17 -4.68 14.50
N CYS A 240 2.50 -3.59 14.88
CA CYS A 240 2.78 -2.89 16.12
C CYS A 240 1.48 -2.44 16.76
N SER A 241 1.24 -2.83 18.02
CA SER A 241 0.12 -2.33 18.83
C SER A 241 -1.22 -2.37 18.07
N GLU A 242 -1.53 -3.52 17.48
CA GLU A 242 -2.71 -3.72 16.63
C GLU A 242 -3.98 -3.89 17.45
N SER A 243 -4.00 -4.89 18.34
CA SER A 243 -5.16 -5.30 19.12
C SER A 243 -4.85 -5.26 20.61
N ASP A 244 -5.88 -5.31 21.46
CA ASP A 244 -5.70 -5.38 22.91
C ASP A 244 -4.77 -6.54 23.29
N TRP A 245 -4.99 -7.74 22.76
CA TRP A 245 -4.16 -8.90 23.08
C TRP A 245 -2.68 -8.68 22.72
N ALA A 246 -2.40 -8.28 21.47
CA ALA A 246 -1.03 -8.12 21.00
C ALA A 246 -0.30 -7.00 21.77
N HIS A 247 -0.98 -5.88 22.03
CA HIS A 247 -0.41 -4.75 22.76
C HIS A 247 -0.09 -5.13 24.22
N HIS A 248 -1.01 -5.81 24.92
CA HIS A 248 -0.78 -6.23 26.30
C HIS A 248 0.29 -7.30 26.42
N HIS A 249 0.40 -8.23 25.45
CA HIS A 249 1.47 -9.24 25.45
C HIS A 249 2.86 -8.60 25.52
N VAL A 250 3.10 -7.53 24.74
CA VAL A 250 4.40 -6.84 24.75
C VAL A 250 4.64 -6.10 26.06
N LEU A 251 3.61 -5.43 26.60
CA LEU A 251 3.70 -4.78 27.91
C LEU A 251 4.04 -5.78 29.02
N GLU A 252 3.44 -6.97 28.99
CA GLU A 252 3.74 -8.03 29.96
C GLU A 252 5.15 -8.59 29.79
N ARG A 253 5.58 -8.82 28.53
CA ARG A 253 6.90 -9.39 28.21
C ARG A 253 8.05 -8.43 28.54
N PHE A 254 7.92 -7.14 28.24
CA PHE A 254 9.03 -6.18 28.32
C PHE A 254 8.82 -5.00 29.28
N GLY A 255 7.60 -4.78 29.78
CA GLY A 255 7.28 -3.62 30.63
C GLY A 255 7.28 -2.28 29.90
N ILE A 256 7.33 -2.30 28.55
CA ILE A 256 7.37 -1.12 27.67
C ILE A 256 6.50 -1.35 26.43
N THR A 257 6.22 -0.28 25.69
CA THR A 257 5.39 -0.34 24.48
C THR A 257 6.10 -1.07 23.34
N ASP A 258 5.31 -1.56 22.39
CA ASP A 258 5.76 -2.25 21.17
C ASP A 258 6.73 -1.41 20.34
N ALA A 259 6.40 -0.15 20.10
CA ALA A 259 7.30 0.78 19.40
C ALA A 259 8.63 1.00 20.15
N ALA A 260 8.61 1.05 21.49
CA ALA A 260 9.84 1.19 22.28
C ALA A 260 10.69 -0.09 22.27
N ALA A 261 10.07 -1.26 22.32
CA ALA A 261 10.77 -2.54 22.21
C ALA A 261 11.43 -2.70 20.83
N LEU A 262 10.69 -2.42 19.75
CA LEU A 262 11.22 -2.45 18.37
C LEU A 262 12.40 -1.49 18.18
N ASP A 263 12.35 -0.28 18.74
CA ASP A 263 13.48 0.66 18.76
C ASP A 263 14.69 0.08 19.51
N GLY A 264 14.46 -0.56 20.66
CA GLY A 264 15.51 -1.23 21.44
C GLY A 264 16.21 -2.36 20.69
N PHE A 265 15.50 -3.08 19.82
CA PHE A 265 16.07 -4.11 18.94
C PHE A 265 16.71 -3.54 17.66
N GLY A 266 16.64 -2.23 17.41
CA GLY A 266 17.16 -1.62 16.18
C GLY A 266 16.27 -1.84 14.96
N LEU A 267 15.00 -2.22 15.16
CA LEU A 267 14.01 -2.45 14.11
C LEU A 267 13.18 -1.20 13.79
N LEU A 268 13.33 -0.11 14.55
CA LEU A 268 12.69 1.18 14.29
C LEU A 268 13.67 2.17 13.64
N THR A 269 13.54 2.35 12.34
CA THR A 269 14.44 3.13 11.48
C THR A 269 13.64 4.03 10.54
N GLY A 270 14.32 4.86 9.75
CA GLY A 270 13.69 5.69 8.72
C GLY A 270 13.06 4.89 7.58
N LYS A 271 13.27 3.57 7.53
CA LYS A 271 12.69 2.65 6.54
C LYS A 271 11.78 1.60 7.19
N THR A 272 11.31 1.87 8.40
CA THR A 272 10.40 0.98 9.13
C THR A 272 8.94 1.38 8.89
N ILE A 273 8.11 0.42 8.50
CA ILE A 273 6.65 0.56 8.44
C ILE A 273 6.00 -0.31 9.53
N LEU A 274 5.22 0.33 10.39
CA LEU A 274 4.46 -0.32 11.45
C LEU A 274 2.99 -0.46 11.04
N ALA A 275 2.51 -1.69 10.86
CA ALA A 275 1.10 -1.92 10.55
C ALA A 275 0.20 -1.68 11.76
N HIS A 276 -1.01 -1.18 11.50
CA HIS A 276 -2.09 -0.92 12.45
C HIS A 276 -1.85 0.23 13.43
N SER A 277 -0.96 0.03 14.40
CA SER A 277 -0.53 1.07 15.35
C SER A 277 -1.66 1.72 16.15
N ASN A 278 -2.77 1.00 16.37
CA ASN A 278 -4.00 1.53 16.98
C ASN A 278 -3.78 2.08 18.39
N PHE A 279 -2.89 1.44 19.17
CA PHE A 279 -2.62 1.79 20.57
C PHE A 279 -1.32 2.58 20.77
N LEU A 280 -0.77 3.22 19.73
CA LEU A 280 0.38 4.10 19.90
C LEU A 280 0.06 5.27 20.84
N THR A 281 0.93 5.49 21.81
CA THR A 281 0.89 6.65 22.69
C THR A 281 1.55 7.87 22.02
N ASP A 282 1.39 9.06 22.61
CA ASP A 282 2.09 10.25 22.16
C ASP A 282 3.61 10.10 22.15
N ALA A 283 4.15 9.40 23.17
CA ALA A 283 5.58 9.14 23.28
C ALA A 283 6.06 8.15 22.20
N ASP A 284 5.22 7.19 21.80
CA ASP A 284 5.52 6.32 20.67
C ASP A 284 5.52 7.10 19.36
N MET A 285 4.54 7.98 19.14
CA MET A 285 4.52 8.85 17.95
C MET A 285 5.76 9.75 17.88
N ASP A 286 6.19 10.35 19.00
CA ASP A 286 7.43 11.14 19.06
C ASP A 286 8.67 10.29 18.71
N ARG A 287 8.67 9.03 19.13
CA ARG A 287 9.74 8.07 18.79
C ARG A 287 9.75 7.74 17.30
N LEU A 288 8.59 7.48 16.70
CA LEU A 288 8.46 7.24 15.26
C LEU A 288 9.00 8.44 14.47
N ILE A 289 8.60 9.66 14.84
CA ILE A 289 9.09 10.90 14.22
C ILE A 289 10.61 11.02 14.35
N ALA A 290 11.15 10.79 15.54
CA ALA A 290 12.59 10.87 15.78
C ALA A 290 13.40 9.82 14.97
N ARG A 291 12.78 8.71 14.59
CA ARG A 291 13.38 7.66 13.75
C ARG A 291 13.07 7.81 12.27
N GLY A 292 12.08 8.63 11.90
CA GLY A 292 11.54 8.71 10.54
C GLY A 292 10.70 7.49 10.14
N ALA A 293 10.23 6.69 11.11
CA ALA A 293 9.42 5.51 10.83
C ALA A 293 7.98 5.87 10.44
N GLY A 294 7.37 5.03 9.60
CA GLY A 294 6.00 5.22 9.11
C GLY A 294 4.99 4.22 9.69
N VAL A 295 3.71 4.53 9.48
CA VAL A 295 2.58 3.67 9.85
C VAL A 295 1.80 3.26 8.59
N ALA A 296 1.44 1.98 8.49
CA ALA A 296 0.42 1.51 7.58
C ALA A 296 -0.95 1.47 8.29
N HIS A 297 -1.83 2.40 7.94
CA HIS A 297 -3.17 2.47 8.51
C HIS A 297 -4.11 1.49 7.78
N CYS A 298 -4.38 0.35 8.44
CA CYS A 298 -5.21 -0.74 7.93
C CYS A 298 -6.65 -0.66 8.46
N ALA A 299 -7.34 0.45 8.18
CA ALA A 299 -8.64 0.79 8.79
C ALA A 299 -9.69 -0.33 8.72
N LEU A 300 -9.78 -1.01 7.56
CA LEU A 300 -10.77 -2.06 7.35
C LEU A 300 -10.50 -3.30 8.21
N SER A 301 -9.24 -3.73 8.30
CA SER A 301 -8.85 -4.82 9.19
C SER A 301 -9.07 -4.47 10.66
N ASN A 302 -8.73 -3.24 11.06
CA ASN A 302 -8.91 -2.76 12.43
C ASN A 302 -10.37 -2.87 12.90
N ILE A 303 -11.34 -2.61 12.02
CA ILE A 303 -12.78 -2.74 12.34
C ILE A 303 -13.14 -4.17 12.75
N TYR A 304 -12.49 -5.18 12.16
CA TYR A 304 -12.75 -6.59 12.47
C TYR A 304 -11.93 -7.08 13.68
N PHE A 305 -10.65 -6.70 13.77
CA PHE A 305 -9.71 -7.39 14.68
C PHE A 305 -9.10 -6.53 15.79
N ALA A 306 -9.07 -5.20 15.63
CA ALA A 306 -8.36 -4.35 16.59
C ALA A 306 -9.18 -3.97 17.82
N ASN A 307 -10.52 -3.92 17.69
CA ASN A 307 -11.43 -3.29 18.65
C ASN A 307 -11.08 -1.82 18.97
N ALA A 308 -10.29 -1.18 18.10
CA ALA A 308 -9.78 0.16 18.27
C ALA A 308 -9.68 0.87 16.90
N VAL A 309 -9.75 2.20 16.94
CA VAL A 309 -9.53 3.05 15.76
C VAL A 309 -8.24 3.84 15.96
N PHE A 310 -7.25 3.62 15.10
CA PHE A 310 -6.04 4.43 15.06
C PHE A 310 -6.41 5.92 14.96
N PRO A 311 -5.88 6.80 15.84
CA PRO A 311 -6.17 8.22 15.82
C PRO A 311 -5.40 8.95 14.71
N LEU A 312 -5.78 8.65 13.46
CA LEU A 312 -5.07 9.04 12.24
C LEU A 312 -4.79 10.55 12.16
N ARG A 313 -5.82 11.39 12.33
CA ARG A 313 -5.66 12.85 12.26
C ARG A 313 -4.62 13.36 13.26
N HIS A 314 -4.67 12.86 14.49
CA HIS A 314 -3.73 13.24 15.55
C HIS A 314 -2.29 12.85 15.20
N ALA A 315 -2.08 11.63 14.67
CA ALA A 315 -0.76 11.17 14.24
C ALA A 315 -0.21 12.04 13.09
N LEU A 316 -1.05 12.39 12.11
CA LEU A 316 -0.67 13.28 11.01
C LEU A 316 -0.32 14.69 11.50
N GLU A 317 -1.11 15.26 12.40
CA GLU A 317 -0.85 16.58 12.97
C GLU A 317 0.43 16.63 13.83
N LYS A 318 0.82 15.50 14.45
CA LYS A 318 2.13 15.35 15.09
C LYS A 318 3.29 15.25 14.11
N GLY A 319 3.04 14.88 12.85
CA GLY A 319 4.06 14.70 11.81
C GLY A 319 4.53 13.27 11.62
N VAL A 320 3.78 12.26 12.08
CA VAL A 320 4.06 10.85 11.77
C VAL A 320 3.82 10.62 10.29
N HIS A 321 4.74 9.93 9.61
CA HIS A 321 4.51 9.47 8.25
C HIS A 321 3.45 8.35 8.26
N VAL A 322 2.38 8.51 7.50
CA VAL A 322 1.32 7.50 7.40
C VAL A 322 0.96 7.26 5.94
N GLY A 323 0.76 6.00 5.58
CA GLY A 323 0.05 5.60 4.38
C GLY A 323 -1.03 4.56 4.71
N LEU A 324 -1.69 4.02 3.69
CA LEU A 324 -2.79 3.07 3.89
C LEU A 324 -2.34 1.63 3.58
N GLY A 325 -2.98 0.66 4.23
CA GLY A 325 -2.80 -0.77 3.94
C GLY A 325 -4.14 -1.46 3.72
N THR A 326 -4.18 -2.45 2.83
CA THR A 326 -5.37 -3.31 2.68
C THR A 326 -5.47 -4.34 3.80
N ASP A 327 -4.31 -4.80 4.27
CA ASP A 327 -4.15 -5.92 5.19
C ASP A 327 -4.95 -7.14 4.74
N ILE A 328 -4.83 -7.53 3.47
CA ILE A 328 -5.40 -8.81 3.05
C ILE A 328 -4.78 -9.90 3.93
N SER A 329 -5.54 -10.79 4.58
CA SER A 329 -7.01 -10.92 4.48
C SER A 329 -7.79 -10.39 5.68
N GLY A 330 -7.12 -9.80 6.67
CA GLY A 330 -7.77 -9.15 7.80
C GLY A 330 -8.78 -8.08 7.35
N GLY A 331 -8.38 -7.29 6.34
CA GLY A 331 -9.27 -6.51 5.51
C GLY A 331 -9.81 -7.34 4.33
N PRO A 332 -11.14 -7.55 4.21
CA PRO A 332 -11.74 -8.31 3.10
C PRO A 332 -11.85 -7.50 1.79
N SER A 333 -10.82 -6.74 1.42
CA SER A 333 -10.79 -5.98 0.18
C SER A 333 -9.37 -5.82 -0.36
N ALA A 334 -9.18 -6.07 -1.65
CA ALA A 334 -7.92 -5.82 -2.35
C ALA A 334 -7.85 -4.41 -2.98
N SER A 335 -8.81 -3.54 -2.69
CA SER A 335 -8.90 -2.21 -3.29
C SER A 335 -8.40 -1.14 -2.34
N MET A 336 -7.39 -0.38 -2.76
CA MET A 336 -6.92 0.80 -2.03
C MET A 336 -7.96 1.94 -2.02
N PHE A 337 -8.91 1.98 -2.96
CA PHE A 337 -10.07 2.87 -2.84
C PHE A 337 -10.90 2.48 -1.61
N SER A 338 -11.10 1.18 -1.36
CA SER A 338 -11.76 0.72 -0.14
C SER A 338 -11.00 1.16 1.11
N ALA A 339 -9.67 1.09 1.11
CA ALA A 339 -8.85 1.57 2.21
C ALA A 339 -9.04 3.09 2.45
N CYS A 340 -9.11 3.90 1.39
CA CYS A 340 -9.44 5.33 1.49
C CYS A 340 -10.80 5.55 2.16
N LEU A 341 -11.83 4.85 1.67
CA LEU A 341 -13.20 4.99 2.17
C LEU A 341 -13.32 4.60 3.63
N THR A 342 -12.74 3.47 4.00
CA THR A 342 -12.79 2.99 5.39
C THR A 342 -11.96 3.85 6.33
N SER A 343 -10.89 4.49 5.86
CA SER A 343 -10.13 5.47 6.65
C SER A 343 -10.98 6.72 6.96
N VAL A 344 -11.70 7.25 5.96
CA VAL A 344 -12.64 8.37 6.18
C VAL A 344 -13.76 7.96 7.14
N GLN A 345 -14.38 6.80 6.91
CA GLN A 345 -15.47 6.30 7.74
C GLN A 345 -15.04 6.08 9.20
N SER A 346 -13.95 5.35 9.43
CA SER A 346 -13.45 5.07 10.77
C SER A 346 -13.08 6.35 11.52
N SER A 347 -12.47 7.32 10.85
CA SER A 347 -12.14 8.62 11.46
C SER A 347 -13.37 9.41 11.92
N ARG A 348 -14.49 9.34 11.16
CA ARG A 348 -15.77 9.95 11.54
C ARG A 348 -16.43 9.21 12.69
N LEU A 349 -16.39 7.88 12.67
CA LEU A 349 -16.92 7.06 13.79
C LEU A 349 -16.16 7.34 15.09
N LEU A 350 -14.84 7.53 15.00
CA LEU A 350 -14.01 7.96 16.13
C LEU A 350 -14.37 9.37 16.60
N GLU A 351 -14.59 10.32 15.68
CA GLU A 351 -14.94 11.70 16.00
C GLU A 351 -16.30 11.81 16.68
N ASP A 352 -17.34 11.29 16.03
CA ASP A 352 -18.71 11.44 16.44
C ASP A 352 -19.03 10.57 17.66
N GLY A 353 -18.45 9.35 17.70
CA GLY A 353 -18.86 8.27 18.58
C GLY A 353 -20.31 7.85 18.34
N VAL A 354 -20.56 6.54 18.35
CA VAL A 354 -21.82 6.00 17.82
C VAL A 354 -22.84 5.57 18.87
N ASP A 355 -22.56 5.74 20.16
CA ASP A 355 -23.50 5.38 21.23
C ASP A 355 -24.54 6.51 21.44
N PRO A 356 -25.80 6.33 21.00
CA PRO A 356 -26.82 7.36 21.15
C PRO A 356 -27.26 7.55 22.61
N ALA A 357 -26.91 6.64 23.53
CA ALA A 357 -27.20 6.76 24.95
C ALA A 357 -26.33 7.83 25.64
N ARG A 358 -25.21 8.24 25.01
CA ARG A 358 -24.34 9.30 25.50
C ARG A 358 -24.68 10.65 24.84
N PRO A 359 -24.55 11.78 25.55
CA PRO A 359 -24.67 13.11 24.93
C PRO A 359 -23.70 13.27 23.76
N ALA A 360 -24.13 13.88 22.66
CA ALA A 360 -23.32 14.01 21.44
C ALA A 360 -21.89 14.57 21.67
N PRO A 361 -21.66 15.59 22.52
CA PRO A 361 -20.31 16.09 22.78
C PRO A 361 -19.37 15.13 23.52
N GLU A 362 -19.90 14.05 24.09
CA GLU A 362 -19.14 13.09 24.91
C GLU A 362 -18.99 11.73 24.25
N ARG A 363 -19.56 11.52 23.06
CA ARG A 363 -19.63 10.21 22.42
C ARG A 363 -18.28 9.74 21.88
N GLY A 364 -17.57 10.62 21.18
CA GLY A 364 -16.33 10.31 20.48
C GLY A 364 -15.16 11.21 20.89
N ARG A 365 -14.14 11.24 20.02
CA ARG A 365 -12.92 12.03 20.16
C ARG A 365 -12.96 13.19 19.16
N ALA A 366 -13.34 14.37 19.63
CA ALA A 366 -13.44 15.56 18.79
C ALA A 366 -12.18 15.80 17.92
N ASN A 367 -12.38 16.34 16.72
CA ASN A 367 -11.33 16.62 15.74
C ASN A 367 -10.52 15.36 15.37
N SER A 368 -11.20 14.29 15.00
CA SER A 368 -10.58 13.06 14.50
C SER A 368 -10.86 12.80 13.02
N ALA A 369 -11.89 13.42 12.44
CA ALA A 369 -12.33 13.11 11.07
C ALA A 369 -11.35 13.62 10.01
N ILE A 370 -11.02 12.78 9.03
CA ILE A 370 -10.26 13.17 7.84
C ILE A 370 -11.17 13.30 6.62
N ASP A 371 -10.70 14.03 5.61
CA ASP A 371 -11.39 14.14 4.33
C ASP A 371 -10.84 13.16 3.28
N LEU A 372 -11.51 13.11 2.14
CA LEU A 372 -11.17 12.19 1.05
C LEU A 372 -9.84 12.54 0.38
N VAL A 373 -9.50 13.83 0.30
CA VAL A 373 -8.23 14.29 -0.27
C VAL A 373 -7.06 13.83 0.60
N THR A 374 -7.20 13.92 1.93
CA THR A 374 -6.26 13.34 2.88
C THR A 374 -6.14 11.83 2.67
N ALA A 375 -7.26 11.09 2.64
CA ALA A 375 -7.21 9.65 2.42
C ALA A 375 -6.52 9.26 1.09
N PHE A 376 -6.81 10.00 0.01
CA PHE A 376 -6.17 9.79 -1.29
C PHE A 376 -4.66 10.13 -1.28
N HIS A 377 -4.26 11.19 -0.58
CA HIS A 377 -2.84 11.49 -0.33
C HIS A 377 -2.15 10.30 0.34
N LEU A 378 -2.72 9.75 1.42
CA LEU A 378 -2.15 8.61 2.15
C LEU A 378 -2.06 7.34 1.28
N ALA A 379 -2.99 7.13 0.36
CA ALA A 379 -2.97 6.02 -0.59
C ALA A 379 -2.02 6.21 -1.78
N THR A 380 -1.40 7.39 -1.92
CA THR A 380 -0.51 7.76 -3.03
C THR A 380 0.79 8.38 -2.50
N ALA A 381 0.89 9.71 -2.50
CA ALA A 381 2.09 10.45 -2.10
C ALA A 381 2.52 10.16 -0.65
N GLY A 382 1.59 10.08 0.30
CA GLY A 382 1.87 9.74 1.69
C GLY A 382 2.45 8.33 1.85
N GLY A 383 1.96 7.36 1.06
CA GLY A 383 2.55 6.02 0.97
C GLY A 383 3.97 6.04 0.40
N GLY A 384 4.22 6.85 -0.64
CA GLY A 384 5.56 7.07 -1.19
C GLY A 384 6.52 7.69 -0.17
N VAL A 385 6.08 8.69 0.58
CA VAL A 385 6.84 9.32 1.68
C VAL A 385 7.15 8.31 2.78
N ALA A 386 6.17 7.51 3.22
CA ALA A 386 6.38 6.50 4.25
C ALA A 386 7.41 5.43 3.84
N LEU A 387 7.43 5.04 2.56
CA LEU A 387 8.40 4.10 2.01
C LEU A 387 9.74 4.72 1.64
N ASP A 388 9.90 6.04 1.71
CA ASP A 388 11.08 6.76 1.19
C ASP A 388 11.34 6.43 -0.30
N LEU A 389 10.28 6.49 -1.12
CA LEU A 389 10.34 6.23 -2.55
C LEU A 389 9.77 7.41 -3.36
N PRO A 390 10.38 7.78 -4.50
CA PRO A 390 9.90 8.88 -5.35
C PRO A 390 8.72 8.40 -6.22
N ILE A 391 7.59 8.08 -5.58
CA ILE A 391 6.34 7.60 -6.19
C ILE A 391 5.13 8.38 -5.64
N GLY A 392 3.94 8.16 -6.22
CA GLY A 392 2.68 8.73 -5.71
C GLY A 392 2.44 10.20 -6.05
N VAL A 393 3.40 10.87 -6.71
CA VAL A 393 3.30 12.26 -7.18
C VAL A 393 3.58 12.31 -8.68
N LEU A 394 2.74 13.06 -9.42
CA LEU A 394 2.93 13.33 -10.84
C LEU A 394 3.76 14.61 -11.03
N ALA A 395 5.06 14.52 -10.77
CA ALA A 395 5.99 15.65 -10.91
C ALA A 395 7.37 15.18 -11.39
N PRO A 396 8.20 16.07 -11.99
CA PRO A 396 9.54 15.72 -12.41
C PRO A 396 10.38 15.07 -11.29
N GLY A 397 11.11 14.01 -11.62
CA GLY A 397 11.93 13.26 -10.67
C GLY A 397 11.22 12.09 -9.97
N TYR A 398 9.91 11.97 -10.11
CA TYR A 398 9.14 10.81 -9.62
C TYR A 398 8.99 9.74 -10.70
N HIS A 399 8.86 8.48 -10.30
CA HIS A 399 8.49 7.41 -11.23
C HIS A 399 7.07 7.60 -11.75
N PHE A 400 6.85 7.34 -13.04
CA PHE A 400 5.50 7.32 -13.62
C PHE A 400 4.79 6.00 -13.29
N ASP A 401 4.38 5.88 -12.04
CA ASP A 401 3.44 4.87 -11.56
C ASP A 401 2.07 5.53 -11.53
N ALA A 402 1.18 5.13 -12.43
CA ALA A 402 -0.08 5.82 -12.69
C ALA A 402 -1.19 4.87 -13.16
N MET A 403 -2.43 5.32 -13.10
CA MET A 403 -3.58 4.63 -13.68
C MET A 403 -4.51 5.61 -14.39
N ALA A 404 -5.24 5.12 -15.39
CA ALA A 404 -6.34 5.84 -16.00
C ALA A 404 -7.67 5.23 -15.55
N VAL A 405 -8.56 6.07 -15.03
CA VAL A 405 -9.90 5.70 -14.61
C VAL A 405 -10.90 6.17 -15.66
N ASP A 406 -11.59 5.22 -16.27
CA ASP A 406 -12.70 5.44 -17.20
C ASP A 406 -14.01 5.63 -16.43
N THR A 407 -14.50 6.86 -16.41
CA THR A 407 -15.76 7.22 -15.74
C THR A 407 -16.99 6.82 -16.53
N SER A 408 -16.82 6.33 -17.76
CA SER A 408 -17.88 5.87 -18.66
C SER A 408 -17.97 4.34 -18.77
N ALA A 409 -17.08 3.60 -18.10
CA ALA A 409 -17.08 2.14 -18.12
C ALA A 409 -18.46 1.57 -17.75
N GLU A 410 -19.04 0.76 -18.66
CA GLU A 410 -20.40 0.21 -18.55
C GLU A 410 -20.60 -0.60 -17.26
N ASP A 411 -19.66 -1.50 -16.98
CA ASP A 411 -19.62 -2.33 -15.76
C ASP A 411 -19.11 -1.56 -14.52
N GLY A 412 -18.75 -0.28 -14.68
CA GLY A 412 -18.29 0.59 -13.60
C GLY A 412 -19.45 1.15 -12.77
N ALA A 413 -19.15 1.67 -11.58
CA ALA A 413 -20.16 2.26 -10.69
C ALA A 413 -20.21 3.81 -10.75
N ILE A 414 -19.25 4.45 -11.42
CA ILE A 414 -19.22 5.91 -11.59
C ILE A 414 -20.31 6.37 -12.56
N ARG A 415 -21.06 7.41 -12.21
CA ARG A 415 -22.08 8.04 -13.08
C ARG A 415 -21.91 9.57 -13.08
N LEU A 416 -21.62 10.11 -14.26
CA LEU A 416 -21.54 11.56 -14.52
C LEU A 416 -22.74 11.95 -15.40
N PHE A 417 -23.42 13.04 -15.05
CA PHE A 417 -24.63 13.50 -15.75
C PHE A 417 -24.44 14.87 -16.42
N GLY A 418 -23.24 15.45 -16.35
CA GLY A 418 -22.93 16.78 -16.84
C GLY A 418 -23.08 17.84 -15.74
N GLY A 419 -22.21 18.85 -15.78
CA GLY A 419 -22.18 19.95 -14.82
C GLY A 419 -21.35 19.67 -13.56
N GLU A 420 -20.78 18.48 -13.40
CA GLU A 420 -19.82 18.20 -12.34
C GLU A 420 -18.55 19.07 -12.47
N SER A 421 -18.12 19.68 -11.38
CA SER A 421 -16.79 20.29 -11.32
C SER A 421 -15.70 19.20 -11.31
N PRO A 422 -14.43 19.52 -11.64
CA PRO A 422 -13.35 18.56 -11.51
C PRO A 422 -13.22 17.96 -10.09
N GLY A 423 -13.53 18.73 -9.05
CA GLY A 423 -13.56 18.25 -7.67
C GLY A 423 -14.71 17.25 -7.40
N ASP A 424 -15.87 17.42 -8.05
CA ASP A 424 -16.97 16.46 -7.97
C ASP A 424 -16.64 15.16 -8.70
N ILE A 425 -16.00 15.27 -9.88
CA ILE A 425 -15.51 14.12 -10.65
C ILE A 425 -14.49 13.32 -9.82
N PHE A 426 -13.52 14.00 -9.20
CA PHE A 426 -12.56 13.36 -8.30
C PHE A 426 -13.25 12.61 -7.17
N GLN A 427 -14.19 13.24 -6.47
CA GLN A 427 -14.92 12.58 -5.38
C GLN A 427 -15.69 11.35 -5.88
N LYS A 428 -16.40 11.47 -7.01
CA LYS A 428 -17.12 10.35 -7.61
C LYS A 428 -16.19 9.22 -8.06
N ILE A 429 -14.97 9.53 -8.50
CA ILE A 429 -13.94 8.55 -8.79
C ILE A 429 -13.53 7.82 -7.51
N ILE A 430 -13.09 8.52 -6.46
CA ILE A 430 -12.58 7.85 -5.26
C ILE A 430 -13.68 7.06 -4.53
N TYR A 431 -14.92 7.56 -4.52
CA TYR A 431 -16.06 6.85 -3.93
C TYR A 431 -16.62 5.72 -4.79
N GLY A 432 -16.52 5.81 -6.12
CA GLY A 432 -17.25 4.94 -7.04
C GLY A 432 -16.39 4.07 -7.94
N ALA A 433 -15.08 4.30 -8.03
CA ALA A 433 -14.20 3.51 -8.89
C ALA A 433 -14.14 2.05 -8.40
N THR A 434 -14.39 1.13 -9.32
CA THR A 434 -14.13 -0.29 -9.12
C THR A 434 -13.07 -0.77 -10.10
N ARG A 435 -12.66 -2.03 -9.98
CA ARG A 435 -11.83 -2.70 -10.99
C ARG A 435 -12.35 -2.48 -12.41
N ALA A 436 -13.67 -2.36 -12.63
CA ALA A 436 -14.29 -2.12 -13.94
C ALA A 436 -13.87 -0.78 -14.57
N ASN A 437 -13.68 0.25 -13.75
CA ASN A 437 -13.32 1.60 -14.19
C ASN A 437 -11.82 1.75 -14.53
N ILE A 438 -10.94 0.87 -14.06
CA ILE A 438 -9.50 1.01 -14.30
C ILE A 438 -9.16 0.52 -15.71
N ALA A 439 -8.91 1.48 -16.61
CA ALA A 439 -8.63 1.25 -18.02
C ALA A 439 -7.17 0.84 -18.23
N ASN A 440 -6.24 1.64 -17.70
CA ASN A 440 -4.81 1.44 -17.90
C ASN A 440 -4.05 1.58 -16.58
N VAL A 441 -2.96 0.82 -16.45
CA VAL A 441 -2.01 0.94 -15.33
C VAL A 441 -0.60 0.95 -15.88
N TRP A 442 0.19 1.93 -15.46
CA TRP A 442 1.59 2.11 -15.81
C TRP A 442 2.46 1.99 -14.55
N ILE A 443 3.61 1.33 -14.70
CA ILE A 443 4.65 1.24 -13.66
C ILE A 443 6.00 1.49 -14.33
N ASP A 444 6.76 2.48 -13.85
CA ASP A 444 7.91 3.08 -14.54
C ASP A 444 7.57 3.48 -16.00
N GLY A 445 6.39 4.04 -16.24
CA GLY A 445 5.95 4.37 -17.60
C GLY A 445 5.51 3.16 -18.44
N VAL A 446 5.79 1.92 -18.03
CA VAL A 446 5.46 0.74 -18.84
C VAL A 446 4.01 0.35 -18.59
N PRO A 447 3.14 0.24 -19.61
CA PRO A 447 1.79 -0.26 -19.43
C PRO A 447 1.84 -1.74 -19.01
N VAL A 448 1.49 -2.02 -17.77
CA VAL A 448 1.39 -3.39 -17.22
C VAL A 448 -0.03 -3.95 -17.33
N ARG A 449 -1.01 -3.07 -17.56
CA ARG A 449 -2.40 -3.41 -17.85
C ARG A 449 -2.99 -2.40 -18.83
N VAL A 450 -3.65 -2.91 -19.86
CA VAL A 450 -4.46 -2.12 -20.79
C VAL A 450 -5.76 -2.87 -21.01
N ARG A 451 -6.89 -2.25 -20.70
CA ARG A 451 -8.20 -2.74 -21.12
C ARG A 451 -8.57 -2.10 -22.45
N PRO A 452 -9.10 -2.88 -23.41
CA PRO A 452 -9.72 -2.31 -24.58
C PRO A 452 -10.85 -1.37 -24.12
N THR A 453 -10.80 -0.11 -24.52
CA THR A 453 -11.97 0.77 -24.42
C THR A 453 -13.07 0.16 -25.29
N ALA A 454 -14.22 -0.17 -24.69
CA ALA A 454 -15.41 -0.44 -25.49
C ALA A 454 -15.69 0.81 -26.33
N ALA A 455 -15.96 0.64 -27.63
CA ALA A 455 -16.30 1.77 -28.48
C ALA A 455 -17.54 2.43 -27.89
N ALA A 456 -17.34 3.61 -27.30
CA ALA A 456 -18.42 4.39 -26.71
C ALA A 456 -19.46 4.67 -27.81
N THR A 457 -20.59 3.99 -27.79
CA THR A 457 -21.83 4.48 -28.40
C THR A 457 -22.39 5.55 -27.48
N VAL A 458 -21.66 6.65 -27.33
CA VAL A 458 -22.11 7.81 -26.56
C VAL A 458 -22.47 8.86 -27.59
N GLU A 459 -23.77 9.11 -27.75
CA GLU A 459 -24.24 10.32 -28.42
C GLU A 459 -23.58 11.54 -27.75
N PRO A 460 -23.08 12.52 -28.53
CA PRO A 460 -22.45 13.69 -27.96
C PRO A 460 -23.44 14.42 -27.02
N LEU A 461 -22.98 14.75 -25.82
CA LEU A 461 -23.74 15.59 -24.89
C LEU A 461 -24.08 16.92 -25.59
N PRO A 462 -25.35 17.37 -25.54
CA PRO A 462 -25.75 18.61 -26.18
C PRO A 462 -25.04 19.81 -25.51
N ALA A 463 -24.47 20.68 -26.34
CA ALA A 463 -23.93 21.95 -25.90
C ALA A 463 -25.06 22.82 -25.34
N THR A 464 -24.87 23.35 -24.13
CA THR A 464 -25.66 24.48 -23.60
C THR A 464 -24.73 25.61 -23.22
#